data_AF-A0A835WEC4-F1
#
_entry.id   AF-A0A835WEC4-F1
#
_cell.length_a   1.000
_cell.length_b   1.000
_cell.length_c   1.000
_cell.angle_alpha   90.00
_cell.angle_beta   90.00
_cell.angle_gamma   90.00
#
_symmetry.space_group_name_H-M   'P 1'
#
loop_
_entity.id
_entity.type
_entity.pdbx_description
1 polymer ?
#
loop_
_entity_poly.entity_id
_entity_poly.type
_entity_poly.pdbx_seq_one_letter_code
_entity_poly.pdbx_strand_id
1 'polypeptide(L)'
;MVLPVRAKKIVLASVVVVTLLSLVNYHQIVHFAETTLPHRLPEPFTHNHIFYEPSGGWLVGPAAACPQSWIPGIWVSKWQRQHNGGVLPMTEEAQQEVFHAMNPAGCAGDIKFLVHRVEPQGFAAAIHELGVALQLALDSGRVLVEAPGSPHAEGVPECGALRNTLDSCYLLPFSSCRPSEADIIAALKSTQAQPQGVTVPGEPRIVFTNKAMVEAARHRAPKMFEERLQQTAVDHQKHRYWWRAQAAAYLLRPNMGTLAGLGKRRMQELRGPEPEPGCITVVARSGKGGDGAAASGFKDADFDSRAAQMRALDPTRFTDHIFLSASSGRTLSYFVNGTGAAPDAGAHRWHTGYVAGSKHFGGGINLRPRKNGGGRDLDAVPKDAVYESMLNTLLELDMALDCSGFVGSIDSHWVRLIDEMRSVVRCSADAPYMDVGYDDPREMSLHW
;
A
#
# COMPACT_ATOMS: atom_id res chain seq x y z
N MET A 1 -25.10 22.25 87.00
CA MET A 1 -26.11 23.31 86.79
C MET A 1 -25.36 24.53 86.26
N VAL A 2 -25.85 25.14 85.18
CA VAL A 2 -25.39 26.42 84.56
C VAL A 2 -24.13 26.37 83.68
N LEU A 3 -24.39 26.30 82.36
CA LEU A 3 -23.62 26.91 81.26
C LEU A 3 -23.62 28.45 81.41
N PRO A 4 -22.61 29.21 80.92
CA PRO A 4 -22.61 29.66 79.51
C PRO A 4 -21.21 29.76 78.84
N VAL A 5 -21.06 29.32 77.59
CA VAL A 5 -21.09 30.11 76.33
C VAL A 5 -20.02 31.22 76.23
N ARG A 6 -18.98 30.99 75.41
CA ARG A 6 -18.68 31.85 74.24
C ARG A 6 -17.82 31.11 73.21
N ALA A 7 -18.27 31.25 71.98
CA ALA A 7 -17.81 30.54 70.81
C ALA A 7 -17.05 31.45 69.85
N LYS A 8 -16.46 30.80 68.83
CA LYS A 8 -16.18 31.31 67.47
C LYS A 8 -15.00 32.27 67.30
N LYS A 9 -13.94 31.72 66.68
CA LYS A 9 -13.46 32.04 65.33
C LYS A 9 -12.12 31.32 65.18
N ILE A 10 -11.99 30.38 64.24
CA ILE A 10 -10.79 29.89 63.53
C ILE A 10 -11.22 28.55 62.90
N VAL A 11 -12.07 28.58 61.86
CA VAL A 11 -12.17 27.50 60.84
C VAL A 11 -12.82 28.14 59.62
N LEU A 12 -12.14 29.05 58.92
CA LEU A 12 -12.58 29.46 57.57
C LEU A 12 -11.47 30.03 56.68
N ALA A 13 -10.19 29.90 57.07
CA ALA A 13 -9.06 30.35 56.27
C ALA A 13 -8.34 29.20 55.53
N SER A 14 -8.46 27.95 56.01
CA SER A 14 -7.68 26.83 55.46
C SER A 14 -8.36 26.10 54.28
N VAL A 15 -9.68 26.24 54.12
CA VAL A 15 -10.40 25.59 53.01
C VAL A 15 -10.31 26.42 51.72
N VAL A 16 -10.32 27.75 51.82
CA VAL A 16 -10.27 28.64 50.65
C VAL A 16 -8.90 28.64 49.97
N VAL A 17 -7.81 28.48 50.74
CA VAL A 17 -6.44 28.44 50.18
C VAL A 17 -6.15 27.13 49.42
N VAL A 18 -6.74 26.01 49.83
CA VAL A 18 -6.59 24.73 49.12
C VAL A 18 -7.41 24.72 47.82
N THR A 19 -8.59 25.34 47.78
CA THR A 19 -9.38 25.43 46.55
C THR A 19 -8.77 26.40 45.52
N LEU A 20 -8.18 27.52 45.96
CA LEU A 20 -7.51 28.47 45.06
C LEU A 20 -6.16 27.95 44.53
N LEU A 21 -5.38 27.21 45.32
CA LEU A 21 -4.13 26.59 44.82
C LEU A 21 -4.39 25.39 43.89
N SER A 22 -5.57 24.78 43.94
CA SER A 22 -5.98 23.71 43.01
C SER A 22 -6.49 24.25 41.67
N LEU A 23 -6.99 25.49 41.63
CA LEU A 23 -7.51 26.11 40.40
C LEU A 23 -6.43 26.87 39.62
N VAL A 24 -5.43 27.44 40.29
CA VAL A 24 -4.32 28.15 39.61
C VAL A 24 -3.38 27.18 38.87
N ASN A 25 -3.31 25.91 39.28
CA ASN A 25 -2.53 24.89 38.58
C ASN A 25 -3.30 24.16 37.47
N TYR A 26 -4.63 24.20 37.44
CA TYR A 26 -5.37 23.49 36.39
C TYR A 26 -5.23 24.17 35.02
N HIS A 27 -5.23 25.50 34.97
CA HIS A 27 -5.02 26.22 33.71
C HIS A 27 -3.57 26.14 33.19
N GLN A 28 -2.56 26.09 34.06
CA GLN A 28 -1.17 25.91 33.62
C GLN A 28 -0.86 24.45 33.26
N ILE A 29 -1.47 23.46 33.92
CA ILE A 29 -1.30 22.03 33.57
C ILE A 29 -2.05 21.69 32.27
N VAL A 30 -3.21 22.29 32.01
CA VAL A 30 -3.93 22.12 30.73
C VAL A 30 -3.17 22.81 29.58
N HIS A 31 -2.59 23.99 29.80
CA HIS A 31 -1.73 24.62 28.78
C HIS A 31 -0.41 23.89 28.55
N PHE A 32 0.20 23.28 29.58
CA PHE A 32 1.41 22.47 29.41
C PHE A 32 1.15 21.12 28.76
N ALA A 33 -0.03 20.51 28.98
CA ALA A 33 -0.42 19.26 28.34
C ALA A 33 -0.77 19.43 26.85
N GLU A 34 -1.27 20.60 26.44
CA GLU A 34 -1.52 20.91 25.02
C GLU A 34 -0.22 21.17 24.23
N THR A 35 0.86 21.61 24.87
CA THR A 35 2.16 21.83 24.20
C THR A 35 2.99 20.58 23.93
N THR A 36 2.51 19.40 24.36
CA THR A 36 3.19 18.11 24.13
C THR A 36 2.35 17.09 23.36
N LEU A 37 1.14 17.46 22.95
CA LEU A 37 0.42 16.66 21.96
C LEU A 37 1.09 16.93 20.60
N PRO A 38 1.55 15.91 19.86
CA PRO A 38 2.03 16.12 18.51
C PRO A 38 0.94 16.88 17.74
N HIS A 39 1.31 17.94 17.03
CA HIS A 39 0.39 18.74 16.22
C HIS A 39 -0.47 17.78 15.39
N ARG A 40 -1.73 17.63 15.78
CA ARG A 40 -2.70 16.85 14.99
C ARG A 40 -3.01 17.69 13.76
N LEU A 41 -2.92 17.06 12.59
CA LEU A 41 -3.37 17.68 11.35
C LEU A 41 -4.84 18.12 11.48
N PRO A 42 -5.30 19.12 10.72
CA PRO A 42 -6.71 19.47 10.71
C PRO A 42 -7.55 18.34 10.09
N GLU A 43 -8.82 18.24 10.50
CA GLU A 43 -9.81 17.43 9.78
C GLU A 43 -9.89 17.88 8.30
N PRO A 44 -10.10 16.97 7.34
CA PRO A 44 -10.28 15.51 7.48
C PRO A 44 -8.97 14.69 7.43
N PHE A 45 -7.80 15.32 7.55
CA PHE A 45 -6.48 14.69 7.35
C PHE A 45 -5.86 14.11 8.63
N THR A 46 -6.64 14.03 9.70
CA THR A 46 -6.27 13.49 11.01
C THR A 46 -6.07 11.97 11.00
N HIS A 47 -6.67 11.26 10.05
CA HIS A 47 -6.73 9.80 10.04
C HIS A 47 -6.54 9.25 8.62
N ASN A 48 -6.27 7.93 8.54
CA ASN A 48 -6.31 7.24 7.26
C ASN A 48 -7.70 7.37 6.63
N HIS A 49 -7.75 7.60 5.32
CA HIS A 49 -8.97 7.74 4.53
C HIS A 49 -9.88 6.49 4.57
N ILE A 50 -9.41 5.35 5.10
CA ILE A 50 -10.26 4.17 5.31
C ILE A 50 -11.05 4.16 6.61
N PHE A 51 -10.64 4.95 7.60
CA PHE A 51 -11.44 5.14 8.79
C PHE A 51 -12.54 6.14 8.46
N TYR A 52 -13.78 5.73 8.66
CA TYR A 52 -14.92 6.61 8.50
C TYR A 52 -15.89 6.43 9.66
N GLU A 53 -16.65 7.48 9.91
CA GLU A 53 -17.64 7.53 10.97
C GLU A 53 -19.02 7.73 10.32
N PRO A 54 -19.89 6.70 10.30
CA PRO A 54 -21.16 6.74 9.56
C PRO A 54 -22.20 7.76 10.07
N SER A 55 -21.98 8.45 11.20
CA SER A 55 -23.08 9.11 11.93
C SER A 55 -22.79 10.47 12.60
N GLY A 56 -21.61 11.04 12.48
CA GLY A 56 -21.27 12.36 13.05
C GLY A 56 -21.04 12.39 14.58
N GLY A 57 -20.82 11.24 15.23
CA GLY A 57 -20.40 11.10 16.63
C GLY A 57 -19.19 10.17 16.83
N TRP A 58 -18.19 10.67 17.55
CA TRP A 58 -16.87 10.06 17.82
C TRP A 58 -16.86 8.54 18.07
N LEU A 59 -16.34 7.80 17.10
CA LEU A 59 -15.49 6.61 17.31
C LEU A 59 -14.56 6.46 16.11
N VAL A 60 -13.58 7.36 16.03
CA VAL A 60 -12.46 7.23 15.12
C VAL A 60 -11.46 6.26 15.76
N GLY A 61 -11.29 5.08 15.18
CA GLY A 61 -10.23 4.17 15.60
C GLY A 61 -8.89 4.68 15.07
N PRO A 62 -7.88 4.91 15.93
CA PRO A 62 -6.55 5.28 15.44
C PRO A 62 -5.98 4.12 14.61
N ALA A 63 -5.01 4.45 13.75
CA ALA A 63 -4.12 3.44 13.19
C ALA A 63 -3.56 2.57 14.35
N ALA A 64 -3.44 1.27 14.12
CA ALA A 64 -2.87 0.38 15.11
C ALA A 64 -1.39 0.70 15.30
N ALA A 65 -0.86 0.38 16.48
CA ALA A 65 0.57 0.53 16.74
C ALA A 65 1.38 -0.31 15.74
N CYS A 66 2.56 0.19 15.39
CA CYS A 66 3.48 -0.54 14.54
C CYS A 66 3.85 -1.91 15.12
N PRO A 67 3.72 -2.99 14.33
CA PRO A 67 4.11 -4.32 14.74
C PRO A 67 5.57 -4.37 15.20
N GLN A 68 5.78 -5.05 16.33
CA GLN A 68 7.13 -5.29 16.86
C GLN A 68 7.76 -6.54 16.26
N SER A 69 6.92 -7.48 15.81
CA SER A 69 7.31 -8.68 15.12
C SER A 69 6.75 -8.68 13.70
N TRP A 70 7.58 -9.08 12.75
CA TRP A 70 7.19 -9.19 11.35
C TRP A 70 7.46 -10.59 10.82
N ILE A 71 6.67 -10.99 9.83
CA ILE A 71 6.93 -12.23 9.09
C ILE A 71 8.27 -12.17 8.35
N PRO A 72 8.90 -13.33 8.10
CA PRO A 72 10.15 -13.39 7.36
C PRO A 72 10.07 -12.69 5.99
N GLY A 73 11.03 -11.78 5.78
CA GLY A 73 11.22 -11.06 4.52
C GLY A 73 10.25 -9.92 4.26
N ILE A 74 9.43 -9.50 5.24
CA ILE A 74 8.59 -8.31 5.09
C ILE A 74 9.42 -7.12 4.57
N TRP A 75 8.87 -6.34 3.65
CA TRP A 75 9.61 -5.25 3.03
C TRP A 75 9.52 -3.97 3.85
N VAL A 76 10.14 -3.97 5.03
CA VAL A 76 10.21 -2.79 5.90
C VAL A 76 11.49 -1.99 5.64
N SER A 77 11.41 -0.65 5.70
CA SER A 77 12.60 0.20 5.53
C SER A 77 13.37 0.37 6.84
N LYS A 78 14.64 0.79 6.74
CA LYS A 78 15.48 1.16 7.90
C LYS A 78 14.85 2.28 8.74
N TRP A 79 14.08 3.16 8.10
CA TRP A 79 13.43 4.31 8.71
C TRP A 79 12.08 3.97 9.36
N GLN A 80 11.58 2.74 9.21
CA GLN A 80 10.32 2.31 9.84
C GLN A 80 10.28 2.63 11.34
N ARG A 81 11.40 2.52 12.05
CA ARG A 81 11.50 2.81 13.50
C ARG A 81 11.45 4.31 13.85
N GLN A 82 11.54 5.19 12.86
CA GLN A 82 11.48 6.64 13.02
C GLN A 82 10.11 7.21 12.67
N HIS A 83 9.28 6.46 11.95
CA HIS A 83 7.88 6.80 11.78
C HIS A 83 7.15 6.50 13.09
N ASN A 84 6.70 7.56 13.77
CA ASN A 84 5.86 7.45 14.97
C ASN A 84 4.38 7.19 14.64
N GLY A 85 4.09 6.81 13.39
CA GLY A 85 2.75 6.56 12.91
C GLY A 85 2.26 5.16 13.22
N GLY A 86 1.20 4.75 12.53
CA GLY A 86 0.55 3.45 12.73
C GLY A 86 0.41 2.63 11.46
N VAL A 87 -0.20 1.46 11.60
CA VAL A 87 -0.58 0.55 10.52
C VAL A 87 -2.08 0.32 10.51
N LEU A 88 -2.59 -0.34 9.47
CA LEU A 88 -3.98 -0.80 9.48
C LEU A 88 -4.23 -1.76 10.66
N PRO A 89 -5.45 -1.79 11.24
CA PRO A 89 -5.78 -2.70 12.32
C PRO A 89 -5.48 -4.16 11.97
N MET A 90 -5.11 -4.96 12.98
CA MET A 90 -4.82 -6.39 12.83
C MET A 90 -3.66 -6.74 11.87
N THR A 91 -2.79 -5.79 11.52
CA THR A 91 -1.71 -6.04 10.55
C THR A 91 -0.76 -7.15 11.02
N GLU A 92 -0.33 -7.14 12.28
CA GLU A 92 0.61 -8.15 12.79
C GLU A 92 0.02 -9.56 12.70
N GLU A 93 -1.21 -9.72 13.20
CA GLU A 93 -1.95 -10.99 13.22
C GLU A 93 -2.26 -11.46 11.80
N ALA A 94 -2.75 -10.57 10.93
CA ALA A 94 -3.07 -10.91 9.56
C ALA A 94 -1.83 -11.38 8.78
N GLN A 95 -0.70 -10.68 8.90
CA GLN A 95 0.53 -11.09 8.24
C GLN A 95 1.00 -12.47 8.73
N GLN A 96 0.97 -12.72 10.04
CA GLN A 96 1.35 -14.02 10.62
C GLN A 96 0.43 -15.15 10.14
N GLU A 97 -0.89 -14.95 10.18
CA GLU A 97 -1.87 -15.94 9.74
C GLU A 97 -1.75 -16.27 8.25
N VAL A 98 -1.59 -15.25 7.39
CA VAL A 98 -1.35 -15.45 5.96
C VAL A 98 -0.04 -16.21 5.74
N PHE A 99 1.04 -15.83 6.43
CA PHE A 99 2.33 -16.51 6.31
C PHE A 99 2.22 -17.98 6.73
N HIS A 100 1.56 -18.31 7.84
CA HIS A 100 1.36 -19.69 8.26
C HIS A 100 0.50 -20.48 7.27
N ALA A 101 -0.58 -19.89 6.76
CA ALA A 101 -1.44 -20.55 5.77
C ALA A 101 -0.69 -20.87 4.47
N MET A 102 0.22 -19.99 4.04
CA MET A 102 1.01 -20.19 2.82
C MET A 102 2.29 -21.01 3.04
N ASN A 103 2.73 -21.20 4.28
CA ASN A 103 3.97 -21.90 4.61
C ASN A 103 3.71 -23.06 5.59
N PRO A 104 2.99 -24.11 5.17
CA PRO A 104 2.76 -25.28 6.01
C PRO A 104 4.09 -25.98 6.34
N ALA A 105 4.12 -26.69 7.47
CA ALA A 105 5.32 -27.35 8.00
C ALA A 105 5.89 -28.46 7.08
N GLY A 106 5.10 -28.95 6.11
CA GLY A 106 5.53 -29.92 5.12
C GLY A 106 4.69 -29.86 3.85
N CYS A 107 5.27 -30.33 2.74
CA CYS A 107 4.67 -30.28 1.40
C CYS A 107 4.13 -31.63 0.91
N ALA A 108 3.84 -32.56 1.84
CA ALA A 108 3.36 -33.90 1.52
C ALA A 108 1.92 -33.89 0.94
N GLY A 109 1.43 -35.06 0.50
CA GLY A 109 0.30 -35.25 -0.42
C GLY A 109 -1.04 -34.58 -0.08
N ASP A 110 -1.25 -34.16 1.17
CA ASP A 110 -2.50 -33.52 1.62
C ASP A 110 -2.56 -32.01 1.33
N ILE A 111 -1.43 -31.39 0.95
CA ILE A 111 -1.43 -29.97 0.59
C ILE A 111 -2.21 -29.76 -0.71
N LYS A 112 -3.18 -28.84 -0.62
CA LYS A 112 -3.99 -28.36 -1.73
C LYS A 112 -3.41 -27.05 -2.27
N PHE A 113 -3.47 -26.88 -3.58
CA PHE A 113 -2.90 -25.73 -4.28
C PHE A 113 -3.97 -24.95 -5.03
N LEU A 114 -3.83 -23.63 -5.01
CA LEU A 114 -4.52 -22.72 -5.92
C LEU A 114 -3.46 -22.10 -6.83
N VAL A 115 -3.57 -22.39 -8.13
CA VAL A 115 -2.63 -21.96 -9.15
C VAL A 115 -3.22 -20.78 -9.90
N HIS A 116 -2.51 -19.67 -9.94
CA HIS A 116 -2.94 -18.44 -10.58
C HIS A 116 -1.95 -17.98 -11.64
N ARG A 117 -2.42 -17.67 -12.85
CA ARG A 117 -1.60 -17.10 -13.91
C ARG A 117 -1.79 -15.58 -13.92
N VAL A 118 -0.67 -14.86 -13.83
CA VAL A 118 -0.66 -13.41 -13.97
C VAL A 118 -0.89 -13.04 -15.44
N GLU A 119 -1.97 -12.30 -15.70
CA GLU A 119 -2.28 -11.83 -17.06
C GLU A 119 -1.43 -10.62 -17.49
N PRO A 120 -1.26 -10.38 -18.81
CA PRO A 120 -0.54 -9.21 -19.34
C PRO A 120 -1.11 -7.85 -18.91
N GLN A 121 -0.52 -7.23 -17.89
CA GLN A 121 -0.95 -5.93 -17.35
C GLN A 121 0.20 -5.16 -16.67
N GLY A 122 -0.10 -4.00 -16.09
CA GLY A 122 0.87 -3.22 -15.31
C GLY A 122 1.19 -3.91 -13.97
N PHE A 123 2.39 -3.70 -13.45
CA PHE A 123 2.88 -4.41 -12.26
C PHE A 123 1.95 -4.28 -11.04
N ALA A 124 1.49 -3.07 -10.71
CA ALA A 124 0.57 -2.91 -9.59
C ALA A 124 -0.78 -3.60 -9.83
N ALA A 125 -1.29 -3.64 -11.07
CA ALA A 125 -2.51 -4.40 -11.36
C ALA A 125 -2.29 -5.91 -11.13
N ALA A 126 -1.12 -6.44 -11.52
CA ALA A 126 -0.74 -7.83 -11.27
C ALA A 126 -0.68 -8.16 -9.77
N ILE A 127 -0.12 -7.27 -8.94
CA ILE A 127 -0.10 -7.47 -7.48
C ILE A 127 -1.50 -7.48 -6.88
N HIS A 128 -2.40 -6.57 -7.30
CA HIS A 128 -3.78 -6.59 -6.82
C HIS A 128 -4.52 -7.88 -7.24
N GLU A 129 -4.32 -8.35 -8.48
CA GLU A 129 -4.92 -9.61 -8.95
C GLU A 129 -4.40 -10.81 -8.15
N LEU A 130 -3.09 -10.88 -7.91
CA LEU A 130 -2.47 -11.88 -7.03
C LEU A 130 -3.01 -11.80 -5.60
N GLY A 131 -3.32 -10.61 -5.10
CA GLY A 131 -3.96 -10.44 -3.79
C GLY A 131 -5.37 -11.03 -3.72
N VAL A 132 -6.13 -10.96 -4.82
CA VAL A 132 -7.42 -11.65 -4.94
C VAL A 132 -7.23 -13.16 -5.07
N ALA A 133 -6.21 -13.61 -5.79
CA ALA A 133 -5.86 -15.04 -5.85
C ALA A 133 -5.45 -15.59 -4.48
N LEU A 134 -4.69 -14.82 -3.69
CA LEU A 134 -4.31 -15.15 -2.32
C LEU A 134 -5.53 -15.30 -1.42
N GLN A 135 -6.52 -14.40 -1.56
CA GLN A 135 -7.80 -14.53 -0.84
C GLN A 135 -8.53 -15.81 -1.19
N LEU A 136 -8.63 -16.14 -2.48
CA LEU A 136 -9.25 -17.40 -2.92
C LEU A 136 -8.51 -18.62 -2.35
N ALA A 137 -7.18 -18.54 -2.26
CA ALA A 137 -6.37 -19.60 -1.65
C ALA A 137 -6.73 -19.79 -0.17
N LEU A 138 -6.76 -18.70 0.60
CA LEU A 138 -7.15 -18.72 2.02
C LEU A 138 -8.58 -19.25 2.21
N ASP A 139 -9.54 -18.72 1.46
CA ASP A 139 -10.96 -19.10 1.55
C ASP A 139 -11.23 -20.57 1.20
N SER A 140 -10.32 -21.21 0.45
CA SER A 140 -10.43 -22.61 0.03
C SER A 140 -9.46 -23.54 0.75
N GLY A 141 -8.70 -23.04 1.74
CA GLY A 141 -7.72 -23.83 2.48
C GLY A 141 -6.57 -24.36 1.60
N ARG A 142 -6.08 -23.52 0.68
CA ARG A 142 -5.03 -23.85 -0.30
C ARG A 142 -3.84 -22.93 -0.15
N VAL A 143 -2.67 -23.41 -0.56
CA VAL A 143 -1.50 -22.53 -0.75
C VAL A 143 -1.54 -21.92 -2.15
N LEU A 144 -1.22 -20.63 -2.25
CA LEU A 144 -1.13 -19.91 -3.51
C LEU A 144 0.18 -20.29 -4.24
N VAL A 145 0.07 -20.54 -5.54
CA VAL A 145 1.21 -20.74 -6.44
C VAL A 145 1.00 -19.91 -7.69
N GLU A 146 1.98 -19.09 -8.06
CA GLU A 146 2.00 -18.41 -9.35
C GLU A 146 2.32 -19.44 -10.46
N ALA A 147 1.48 -19.47 -11.49
CA ALA A 147 1.72 -20.28 -12.67
C ALA A 147 2.92 -19.71 -13.46
N PRO A 148 3.76 -20.57 -14.06
CA PRO A 148 4.81 -20.13 -14.98
C PRO A 148 4.29 -19.24 -16.11
N GLY A 149 5.13 -18.34 -16.59
CA GLY A 149 4.84 -17.45 -17.73
C GLY A 149 4.39 -16.06 -17.32
N SER A 150 4.95 -15.54 -16.22
CA SER A 150 4.64 -14.19 -15.76
C SER A 150 5.15 -13.16 -16.78
N PRO A 151 4.30 -12.22 -17.27
CA PRO A 151 4.71 -11.18 -18.22
C PRO A 151 5.91 -10.33 -17.75
N HIS A 152 6.16 -10.31 -16.45
CA HIS A 152 7.22 -9.54 -15.80
C HIS A 152 8.53 -10.32 -15.57
N ALA A 153 8.54 -11.64 -15.75
CA ALA A 153 9.69 -12.50 -15.45
C ALA A 153 10.02 -13.50 -16.58
N GLU A 154 9.04 -13.85 -17.42
CA GLU A 154 9.22 -14.84 -18.47
C GLU A 154 10.24 -14.39 -19.54
N GLY A 155 11.25 -15.24 -19.75
CA GLY A 155 12.32 -15.02 -20.72
C GLY A 155 13.35 -13.97 -20.30
N VAL A 156 13.29 -13.48 -19.06
CA VAL A 156 14.26 -12.52 -18.53
C VAL A 156 15.58 -13.23 -18.18
N PRO A 157 16.69 -12.89 -18.84
CA PRO A 157 17.97 -13.60 -18.65
C PRO A 157 18.47 -13.61 -17.21
N GLU A 158 18.32 -12.49 -16.50
CA GLU A 158 18.78 -12.31 -15.12
C GLU A 158 18.00 -13.15 -14.12
N CYS A 159 16.76 -13.52 -14.45
CA CYS A 159 15.99 -14.47 -13.67
C CYS A 159 16.52 -15.91 -13.87
N GLY A 160 17.04 -16.21 -15.05
CA GLY A 160 17.42 -17.57 -15.45
C GLY A 160 16.22 -18.43 -15.86
N ALA A 161 16.49 -19.54 -16.56
CA ALA A 161 15.46 -20.34 -17.24
C ALA A 161 14.37 -20.93 -16.34
N LEU A 162 14.65 -21.13 -15.04
CA LEU A 162 13.75 -21.77 -14.08
C LEU A 162 12.94 -20.77 -13.24
N ARG A 163 13.20 -19.46 -13.35
CA ARG A 163 12.56 -18.41 -12.54
C ARG A 163 11.72 -17.48 -13.42
N ASN A 164 10.58 -17.99 -13.89
CA ASN A 164 9.68 -17.28 -14.80
C ASN A 164 8.38 -16.80 -14.12
N THR A 165 8.42 -16.63 -12.79
CA THR A 165 7.35 -16.08 -11.95
C THR A 165 7.88 -14.88 -11.15
N LEU A 166 7.01 -13.99 -10.68
CA LEU A 166 7.40 -12.86 -9.83
C LEU A 166 8.08 -13.35 -8.54
N ASP A 167 7.49 -14.37 -7.90
CA ASP A 167 7.92 -14.98 -6.64
C ASP A 167 9.15 -15.90 -6.74
N SER A 168 9.70 -16.05 -7.95
CA SER A 168 10.96 -16.76 -8.18
C SER A 168 12.06 -15.83 -8.66
N CYS A 169 11.74 -14.78 -9.43
CA CYS A 169 12.73 -13.86 -9.94
C CYS A 169 13.03 -12.68 -8.99
N TYR A 170 12.01 -11.96 -8.53
CA TYR A 170 12.20 -10.69 -7.81
C TYR A 170 11.79 -10.78 -6.34
N LEU A 171 10.76 -11.55 -6.05
CA LEU A 171 10.15 -11.63 -4.73
C LEU A 171 10.53 -12.97 -4.07
N LEU A 172 10.32 -13.06 -2.76
CA LEU A 172 10.36 -14.33 -2.06
C LEU A 172 9.18 -15.21 -2.49
N PRO A 173 9.30 -16.54 -2.41
CA PRO A 173 8.22 -17.44 -2.76
C PRO A 173 6.91 -17.09 -2.03
N PHE A 174 5.80 -17.11 -2.76
CA PHE A 174 4.49 -16.84 -2.16
C PHE A 174 4.06 -17.95 -1.20
N SER A 175 4.61 -19.15 -1.32
CA SER A 175 4.39 -20.29 -0.44
C SER A 175 5.64 -21.16 -0.32
N SER A 176 5.74 -21.93 0.77
CA SER A 176 6.86 -22.87 0.99
C SER A 176 6.74 -24.14 0.14
N CYS A 177 5.56 -24.41 -0.40
CA CYS A 177 5.24 -25.63 -1.13
C CYS A 177 4.85 -25.35 -2.57
N ARG A 178 5.30 -26.20 -3.49
CA ARG A 178 4.88 -26.17 -4.89
C ARG A 178 4.41 -27.56 -5.35
N PRO A 179 3.39 -27.65 -6.20
CA PRO A 179 3.01 -28.90 -6.82
C PRO A 179 4.11 -29.35 -7.78
N SER A 180 4.25 -30.66 -7.99
CA SER A 180 5.15 -31.17 -9.01
C SER A 180 4.62 -30.83 -10.41
N GLU A 181 5.49 -30.78 -11.42
CA GLU A 181 5.09 -30.58 -12.81
C GLU A 181 4.10 -31.67 -13.27
N ALA A 182 4.30 -32.92 -12.82
CA ALA A 182 3.38 -34.02 -13.06
C ALA A 182 1.98 -33.76 -12.47
N ASP A 183 1.90 -33.22 -11.24
CA ASP A 183 0.62 -32.86 -10.63
C ASP A 183 -0.10 -31.75 -11.43
N ILE A 184 0.64 -30.74 -11.89
CA ILE A 184 0.08 -29.65 -12.72
C ILE A 184 -0.47 -30.21 -14.04
N ILE A 185 0.31 -31.05 -14.75
CA ILE A 185 -0.11 -31.67 -16.01
C ILE A 185 -1.35 -32.54 -15.81
N ALA A 186 -1.39 -33.34 -14.73
CA ALA A 186 -2.54 -34.17 -14.40
C ALA A 186 -3.80 -33.32 -14.14
N ALA A 187 -3.67 -32.23 -13.38
CA ALA A 187 -4.76 -31.31 -13.08
C ALA A 187 -5.29 -30.60 -14.34
N LEU A 188 -4.40 -30.19 -15.26
CA LEU A 188 -4.79 -29.58 -16.54
C LEU A 188 -5.58 -30.56 -17.41
N LYS A 189 -5.12 -31.81 -17.53
CA LYS A 189 -5.83 -32.87 -18.28
C LYS A 189 -7.21 -33.16 -17.69
N SER A 190 -7.32 -33.21 -16.36
CA SER A 190 -8.59 -33.42 -15.68
C SER A 190 -9.56 -32.26 -15.91
N THR A 191 -9.08 -31.01 -15.91
CA THR A 191 -9.90 -29.82 -16.15
C THR A 191 -10.43 -29.77 -17.58
N GLN A 192 -9.63 -30.20 -18.57
CA GLN A 192 -10.03 -30.25 -19.98
C GLN A 192 -10.98 -31.42 -20.31
N ALA A 193 -10.90 -32.51 -19.54
CA ALA A 193 -11.65 -33.73 -19.77
C ALA A 193 -13.01 -33.79 -19.04
N GLN A 194 -13.47 -32.70 -18.42
CA GLN A 194 -14.80 -32.66 -17.79
C GLN A 194 -15.88 -32.22 -18.78
N PRO A 195 -16.69 -33.15 -19.34
CA PRO A 195 -17.98 -32.79 -19.90
C PRO A 195 -18.89 -32.31 -18.77
N GLN A 196 -19.75 -31.33 -19.08
CA GLN A 196 -20.78 -30.84 -18.17
C GLN A 196 -21.62 -32.04 -17.66
N GLY A 197 -21.50 -32.38 -16.37
CA GLY A 197 -22.41 -33.34 -15.72
C GLY A 197 -21.80 -34.57 -15.03
N VAL A 198 -20.47 -34.73 -14.96
CA VAL A 198 -19.86 -35.83 -14.17
C VAL A 198 -19.33 -35.30 -12.83
N THR A 199 -20.02 -35.61 -11.74
CA THR A 199 -19.56 -35.35 -10.36
C THR A 199 -18.32 -36.17 -10.05
N VAL A 200 -17.17 -35.51 -9.97
CA VAL A 200 -15.95 -36.10 -9.39
C VAL A 200 -16.11 -36.12 -7.86
N PRO A 201 -15.96 -37.27 -7.17
CA PRO A 201 -15.97 -37.31 -5.73
C PRO A 201 -14.66 -36.74 -5.18
N GLY A 202 -14.76 -35.70 -4.34
CA GLY A 202 -13.64 -35.06 -3.65
C GLY A 202 -13.22 -33.73 -4.28
N GLU A 203 -12.98 -32.72 -3.46
CA GLU A 203 -12.44 -31.44 -3.93
C GLU A 203 -11.06 -31.65 -4.58
N PRO A 204 -10.81 -31.09 -5.78
CA PRO A 204 -9.56 -31.31 -6.50
C PRO A 204 -8.37 -30.79 -5.69
N ARG A 205 -7.24 -31.50 -5.70
CA ARG A 205 -6.01 -31.06 -5.00
C ARG A 205 -5.43 -29.78 -5.59
N ILE A 206 -5.54 -29.58 -6.90
CA ILE A 206 -5.08 -28.38 -7.60
C ILE A 206 -6.29 -27.70 -8.26
N VAL A 207 -6.45 -26.40 -8.01
CA VAL A 207 -7.47 -25.55 -8.65
C VAL A 207 -6.77 -24.44 -9.41
N PHE A 208 -7.14 -24.24 -10.66
CA PHE A 208 -6.71 -23.08 -11.44
C PHE A 208 -7.76 -21.98 -11.29
N THR A 209 -7.31 -20.77 -10.97
CA THR A 209 -8.22 -19.61 -10.99
C THR A 209 -8.66 -19.30 -12.41
N ASN A 210 -9.87 -18.74 -12.54
CA ASN A 210 -10.32 -18.12 -13.79
C ASN A 210 -10.83 -16.70 -13.50
N LYS A 211 -11.08 -15.93 -14.56
CA LYS A 211 -11.54 -14.54 -14.47
C LYS A 211 -12.83 -14.39 -13.64
N ALA A 212 -13.78 -15.31 -13.77
CA ALA A 212 -15.04 -15.24 -13.02
C ALA A 212 -14.82 -15.42 -11.50
N MET A 213 -13.93 -16.33 -11.10
CA MET A 213 -13.57 -16.53 -9.70
C MET A 213 -12.90 -15.28 -9.10
N VAL A 214 -11.95 -14.70 -9.82
CA VAL A 214 -11.25 -13.47 -9.41
C VAL A 214 -12.26 -12.32 -9.29
N GLU A 215 -13.12 -12.14 -10.29
CA GLU A 215 -14.13 -11.08 -10.29
C GLU A 215 -15.13 -11.24 -9.13
N ALA A 216 -15.54 -12.46 -8.80
CA ALA A 216 -16.45 -12.72 -7.68
C ALA A 216 -15.82 -12.46 -6.31
N ALA A 217 -14.49 -12.55 -6.19
CA ALA A 217 -13.78 -12.34 -4.92
C ALA A 217 -13.27 -10.92 -4.70
N ARG A 218 -13.06 -10.13 -5.76
CA ARG A 218 -12.33 -8.83 -5.72
C ARG A 218 -12.90 -7.74 -4.80
N HIS A 219 -14.13 -7.91 -4.31
CA HIS A 219 -14.89 -6.88 -3.59
C HIS A 219 -14.99 -7.10 -2.07
N ARG A 220 -14.34 -8.14 -1.51
CA ARG A 220 -14.44 -8.49 -0.08
C ARG A 220 -13.09 -8.90 0.50
N ALA A 221 -12.98 -9.05 1.83
CA ALA A 221 -11.82 -9.63 2.48
C ALA A 221 -11.92 -11.18 2.54
N PRO A 222 -10.84 -11.91 2.88
CA PRO A 222 -10.91 -13.33 3.19
C PRO A 222 -11.88 -13.59 4.35
N LYS A 223 -12.62 -14.69 4.27
CA LYS A 223 -13.65 -15.05 5.25
C LYS A 223 -13.11 -15.13 6.68
N MET A 224 -11.87 -15.57 6.83
CA MET A 224 -11.19 -15.68 8.14
C MET A 224 -10.95 -14.33 8.85
N PHE A 225 -11.08 -13.21 8.14
CA PHE A 225 -10.91 -11.87 8.72
C PHE A 225 -12.22 -11.08 8.83
N GLU A 226 -13.25 -11.40 8.03
CA GLU A 226 -14.49 -10.60 7.95
C GLU A 226 -15.15 -10.34 9.32
N GLU A 227 -15.34 -11.38 10.15
CA GLU A 227 -15.96 -11.23 11.46
C GLU A 227 -15.12 -10.33 12.40
N ARG A 228 -13.80 -10.46 12.36
CA ARG A 228 -12.90 -9.63 13.18
C ARG A 228 -12.81 -8.20 12.67
N LEU A 229 -12.86 -7.99 11.36
CA LEU A 229 -12.87 -6.64 10.77
C LEU A 229 -14.13 -5.85 11.16
N GLN A 230 -15.28 -6.51 11.29
CA GLN A 230 -16.51 -5.88 11.80
C GLN A 230 -16.37 -5.34 13.24
N GLN A 231 -15.38 -5.80 13.99
CA GLN A 231 -15.08 -5.32 15.35
C GLN A 231 -14.07 -4.15 15.35
N THR A 232 -13.60 -3.74 14.17
CA THR A 232 -12.67 -2.60 14.00
C THR A 232 -13.41 -1.34 13.56
N ALA A 233 -12.70 -0.21 13.52
CA ALA A 233 -13.22 1.05 12.98
C ALA A 233 -13.10 1.16 11.44
N VAL A 234 -12.69 0.10 10.75
CA VAL A 234 -12.64 0.09 9.28
C VAL A 234 -14.07 -0.04 8.74
N ASP A 235 -14.46 0.85 7.84
CA ASP A 235 -15.78 0.77 7.20
C ASP A 235 -15.92 -0.57 6.44
N HIS A 236 -17.06 -1.24 6.60
CA HIS A 236 -17.38 -2.50 5.91
C HIS A 236 -17.18 -2.41 4.38
N GLN A 237 -17.48 -1.27 3.75
CA GLN A 237 -17.29 -1.05 2.31
C GLN A 237 -15.80 -0.99 1.93
N LYS A 238 -14.93 -0.76 2.91
CA LYS A 238 -13.49 -0.60 2.78
C LYS A 238 -12.70 -1.82 3.29
N HIS A 239 -13.35 -2.88 3.78
CA HIS A 239 -12.68 -4.16 4.12
C HIS A 239 -11.84 -4.72 2.97
N ARG A 240 -12.27 -4.53 1.71
CA ARG A 240 -11.47 -4.94 0.54
C ARG A 240 -10.15 -4.16 0.41
N TYR A 241 -10.12 -2.87 0.77
CA TYR A 241 -8.90 -2.09 0.74
C TYR A 241 -7.95 -2.62 1.81
N TRP A 242 -8.48 -2.84 3.03
CA TRP A 242 -7.71 -3.43 4.12
C TRP A 242 -7.05 -4.74 3.66
N TRP A 243 -7.82 -5.62 3.01
CA TRP A 243 -7.28 -6.88 2.51
C TRP A 243 -6.20 -6.68 1.43
N ARG A 244 -6.44 -5.81 0.45
CA ARG A 244 -5.47 -5.54 -0.62
C ARG A 244 -4.14 -5.04 -0.05
N ALA A 245 -4.19 -4.18 0.96
CA ALA A 245 -3.00 -3.72 1.67
C ALA A 245 -2.24 -4.87 2.36
N GLN A 246 -2.93 -5.75 3.08
CA GLN A 246 -2.29 -6.92 3.70
C GLN A 246 -1.70 -7.87 2.64
N ALA A 247 -2.43 -8.12 1.55
CA ALA A 247 -1.99 -8.99 0.48
C ALA A 247 -0.77 -8.42 -0.26
N ALA A 248 -0.77 -7.13 -0.58
CA ALA A 248 0.36 -6.45 -1.23
C ALA A 248 1.64 -6.56 -0.37
N ALA A 249 1.53 -6.30 0.94
CA ALA A 249 2.65 -6.42 1.88
C ALA A 249 3.23 -7.85 1.93
N TYR A 250 2.37 -8.86 1.93
CA TYR A 250 2.80 -10.26 1.90
C TYR A 250 3.46 -10.67 0.57
N LEU A 251 2.88 -10.26 -0.55
CA LEU A 251 3.34 -10.64 -1.89
C LEU A 251 4.65 -9.92 -2.26
N LEU A 252 4.81 -8.66 -1.88
CA LEU A 252 5.94 -7.81 -2.27
C LEU A 252 7.19 -7.98 -1.40
N ARG A 253 7.38 -9.13 -0.76
CA ARG A 253 8.60 -9.43 0.01
C ARG A 253 9.77 -9.61 -0.94
N PRO A 254 10.74 -8.67 -1.03
CA PRO A 254 11.81 -8.77 -2.02
C PRO A 254 12.80 -9.88 -1.63
N ASN A 255 13.33 -10.58 -2.62
CA ASN A 255 14.45 -11.49 -2.38
C ASN A 255 15.78 -10.72 -2.26
N MET A 256 16.84 -11.39 -1.82
CA MET A 256 18.16 -10.77 -1.62
C MET A 256 18.76 -10.19 -2.91
N GLY A 257 18.50 -10.82 -4.06
CA GLY A 257 18.97 -10.32 -5.35
C GLY A 257 18.30 -9.00 -5.72
N THR A 258 16.99 -8.89 -5.51
CA THR A 258 16.24 -7.63 -5.65
C THR A 258 16.78 -6.57 -4.71
N LEU A 259 16.91 -6.85 -3.41
CA LEU A 259 17.42 -5.88 -2.44
C LEU A 259 18.81 -5.33 -2.84
N ALA A 260 19.72 -6.21 -3.28
CA ALA A 260 21.02 -5.79 -3.80
C ALA A 260 20.88 -4.92 -5.07
N GLY A 261 19.97 -5.30 -5.97
CA GLY A 261 19.66 -4.55 -7.19
C GLY A 261 19.09 -3.15 -6.91
N LEU A 262 18.23 -3.03 -5.90
CA LEU A 262 17.67 -1.75 -5.44
C LEU A 262 18.77 -0.85 -4.86
N GLY A 263 19.63 -1.38 -3.99
CA GLY A 263 20.76 -0.62 -3.43
C GLY A 263 21.70 -0.08 -4.51
N LYS A 264 22.02 -0.90 -5.52
CA LYS A 264 22.81 -0.48 -6.67
C LYS A 264 22.13 0.64 -7.46
N ARG A 265 20.84 0.49 -7.77
CA ARG A 265 20.08 1.49 -8.53
C ARG A 265 19.82 2.78 -7.76
N ARG A 266 19.67 2.72 -6.44
CA ARG A 266 19.61 3.92 -5.60
C ARG A 266 20.81 4.83 -5.85
N MET A 267 22.01 4.27 -6.03
CA MET A 267 23.21 5.04 -6.34
C MET A 267 23.29 5.50 -7.81
N GLN A 268 22.71 4.74 -8.74
CA GLN A 268 22.87 4.96 -10.18
C GLN A 268 21.76 5.79 -10.81
N GLU A 269 20.53 5.61 -10.36
CA GLU A 269 19.30 6.08 -11.00
C GLU A 269 18.57 7.16 -10.21
N LEU A 270 18.80 7.27 -8.90
CA LEU A 270 18.26 8.39 -8.13
C LEU A 270 18.87 9.71 -8.63
N ARG A 271 18.01 10.70 -8.84
CA ARG A 271 18.38 12.09 -9.12
C ARG A 271 17.68 12.98 -8.11
N GLY A 272 18.34 14.07 -7.75
CA GLY A 272 17.84 14.96 -6.70
C GLY A 272 18.00 14.37 -5.30
N PRO A 273 17.33 14.97 -4.29
CA PRO A 273 17.40 14.54 -2.90
C PRO A 273 16.72 13.18 -2.66
N GLU A 274 17.33 12.34 -1.81
CA GLU A 274 16.75 11.08 -1.34
C GLU A 274 15.60 11.36 -0.36
N PRO A 275 14.47 10.64 -0.41
CA PRO A 275 13.36 10.81 0.54
C PRO A 275 13.82 10.87 2.00
N GLU A 276 13.31 11.87 2.74
CA GLU A 276 13.59 12.08 4.16
C GLU A 276 12.30 12.44 4.92
N PRO A 277 12.28 12.33 6.27
CA PRO A 277 11.12 12.75 7.06
C PRO A 277 10.67 14.17 6.69
N GLY A 278 9.37 14.33 6.44
CA GLY A 278 8.77 15.57 5.97
C GLY A 278 8.66 15.72 4.45
N CYS A 279 9.27 14.86 3.63
CA CYS A 279 9.03 14.88 2.19
C CYS A 279 7.60 14.45 1.84
N ILE A 280 7.14 14.88 0.67
CA ILE A 280 5.83 14.52 0.10
C ILE A 280 6.06 13.65 -1.14
N THR A 281 5.47 12.45 -1.17
CA THR A 281 5.43 11.64 -2.38
C THR A 281 4.36 12.18 -3.31
N VAL A 282 4.73 12.52 -4.55
CA VAL A 282 3.81 12.94 -5.62
C VAL A 282 3.82 11.89 -6.72
N VAL A 283 2.65 11.32 -7.02
CA VAL A 283 2.48 10.29 -8.05
C VAL A 283 1.72 10.85 -9.24
N ALA A 284 2.43 11.55 -10.12
CA ALA A 284 1.88 12.20 -11.31
C ALA A 284 2.05 11.30 -12.56
N ARG A 285 1.27 10.21 -12.61
CA ARG A 285 1.23 9.29 -13.75
C ARG A 285 -0.03 9.50 -14.58
N SER A 286 0.12 10.01 -15.82
CA SER A 286 -1.02 10.24 -16.72
C SER A 286 -1.56 8.91 -17.28
N GLY A 287 -2.82 8.57 -16.97
CA GLY A 287 -3.46 7.28 -17.23
C GLY A 287 -3.75 6.90 -18.70
N LYS A 288 -3.09 7.46 -19.71
CA LYS A 288 -3.40 7.13 -21.13
C LYS A 288 -3.02 5.71 -21.56
N GLY A 289 -2.38 4.91 -20.70
CA GLY A 289 -1.84 3.61 -21.11
C GLY A 289 -1.77 2.49 -20.07
N GLY A 290 -2.41 2.58 -18.90
CA GLY A 290 -2.30 1.47 -17.93
C GLY A 290 -2.82 1.74 -16.54
N ASP A 291 -2.81 2.99 -16.09
CA ASP A 291 -3.02 3.38 -14.69
C ASP A 291 -4.45 3.87 -14.39
N GLY A 292 -5.46 3.22 -14.98
CA GLY A 292 -6.86 3.62 -14.82
C GLY A 292 -7.27 4.76 -15.77
N ALA A 293 -8.42 4.62 -16.43
CA ALA A 293 -8.86 5.58 -17.45
C ALA A 293 -9.19 6.97 -16.87
N ALA A 294 -9.61 7.04 -15.61
CA ALA A 294 -9.98 8.29 -14.93
C ALA A 294 -8.77 9.16 -14.54
N ALA A 295 -7.63 8.56 -14.17
CA ALA A 295 -6.38 9.27 -13.88
C ALA A 295 -5.74 9.95 -15.12
N SER A 296 -6.32 9.80 -16.31
CA SER A 296 -5.80 10.39 -17.55
C SER A 296 -6.19 11.84 -17.79
N GLY A 297 -7.11 12.40 -16.98
CA GLY A 297 -7.61 13.77 -17.11
C GLY A 297 -6.83 14.85 -16.34
N PHE A 298 -6.06 14.46 -15.32
CA PHE A 298 -5.36 15.41 -14.45
C PHE A 298 -4.10 15.99 -15.10
N LYS A 299 -3.83 17.26 -14.84
CA LYS A 299 -2.65 18.01 -15.28
C LYS A 299 -1.60 18.00 -14.18
N ASP A 300 -0.33 18.19 -14.56
CA ASP A 300 0.79 18.27 -13.61
C ASP A 300 0.54 19.35 -12.51
N ALA A 301 -0.11 20.46 -12.87
CA ALA A 301 -0.50 21.53 -11.95
C ALA A 301 -1.54 21.12 -10.88
N ASP A 302 -2.38 20.11 -11.16
CA ASP A 302 -3.36 19.63 -10.19
C ASP A 302 -2.64 18.88 -9.05
N PHE A 303 -1.64 18.07 -9.40
CA PHE A 303 -0.77 17.39 -8.43
C PHE A 303 0.09 18.39 -7.63
N ASP A 304 0.65 19.41 -8.30
CA ASP A 304 1.43 20.47 -7.65
C ASP A 304 0.61 21.24 -6.62
N SER A 305 -0.61 21.67 -7.01
CA SER A 305 -1.54 22.33 -6.10
C SER A 305 -1.88 21.49 -4.87
N ARG A 306 -2.10 20.18 -5.02
CA ARG A 306 -2.33 19.27 -3.88
C ARG A 306 -1.09 19.10 -3.00
N ALA A 307 0.10 19.00 -3.59
CA ALA A 307 1.35 18.94 -2.81
C ALA A 307 1.56 20.22 -2.00
N ALA A 308 1.26 21.37 -2.59
CA ALA A 308 1.33 22.67 -1.91
C ALA A 308 0.29 22.78 -0.78
N GLN A 309 -0.93 22.31 -1.00
CA GLN A 309 -1.97 22.24 0.04
C GLN A 309 -1.50 21.36 1.21
N MET A 310 -0.95 20.18 0.93
CA MET A 310 -0.40 19.30 1.96
C MET A 310 0.73 19.96 2.75
N ARG A 311 1.67 20.60 2.04
CA ARG A 311 2.76 21.38 2.65
C ARG A 311 2.24 22.48 3.58
N ALA A 312 1.13 23.12 3.21
CA ALA A 312 0.49 24.17 3.98
C ALA A 312 -0.33 23.67 5.17
N LEU A 313 -0.76 22.39 5.20
CA LEU A 313 -1.51 21.83 6.32
C LEU A 313 -0.72 21.85 7.63
N ASP A 314 0.55 21.50 7.56
CA ASP A 314 1.46 21.55 8.69
C ASP A 314 2.86 21.91 8.20
N PRO A 315 3.19 23.21 8.23
CA PRO A 315 4.46 23.67 7.72
C PRO A 315 5.68 23.22 8.52
N THR A 316 5.46 22.67 9.73
CA THR A 316 6.52 22.15 10.59
C THR A 316 6.80 20.67 10.32
N ARG A 317 5.79 19.93 9.85
CA ARG A 317 5.89 18.53 9.47
C ARG A 317 6.38 18.32 8.05
N PHE A 318 5.94 19.15 7.10
CA PHE A 318 6.27 18.99 5.68
C PHE A 318 7.34 19.98 5.23
N THR A 319 8.23 19.55 4.34
CA THR A 319 9.29 20.38 3.74
C THR A 319 8.98 20.64 2.26
N ASP A 320 9.76 21.52 1.62
CA ASP A 320 9.64 21.78 0.16
C ASP A 320 10.32 20.68 -0.67
N HIS A 321 10.33 19.44 -0.18
CA HIS A 321 10.93 18.28 -0.81
C HIS A 321 9.84 17.32 -1.26
N ILE A 322 9.87 17.00 -2.55
CA ILE A 322 9.01 15.95 -3.10
C ILE A 322 9.84 14.77 -3.62
N PHE A 323 9.30 13.56 -3.44
CA PHE A 323 9.69 12.42 -4.24
C PHE A 323 8.66 12.22 -5.36
N LEU A 324 9.10 12.28 -6.61
CA LEU A 324 8.23 12.23 -7.77
C LEU A 324 8.27 10.86 -8.44
N SER A 325 7.12 10.19 -8.41
CA SER A 325 6.80 9.06 -9.29
C SER A 325 6.05 9.58 -10.51
N ALA A 326 6.71 9.56 -11.68
CA ALA A 326 6.15 10.08 -12.92
C ALA A 326 6.28 9.05 -14.06
N SER A 327 5.42 9.17 -15.07
CA SER A 327 5.44 8.30 -16.27
C SER A 327 5.95 9.01 -17.53
N SER A 328 6.25 10.31 -17.46
CA SER A 328 6.70 11.07 -18.62
C SER A 328 7.84 12.03 -18.30
N GLY A 329 8.77 12.18 -19.25
CA GLY A 329 9.85 13.18 -19.15
C GLY A 329 9.33 14.61 -19.07
N ARG A 330 8.13 14.89 -19.60
CA ARG A 330 7.46 16.19 -19.48
C ARG A 330 7.06 16.49 -18.03
N THR A 331 6.41 15.55 -17.36
CA THR A 331 6.03 15.68 -15.93
C THR A 331 7.27 15.80 -15.05
N LEU A 332 8.31 14.99 -15.31
CA LEU A 332 9.60 15.15 -14.63
C LEU A 332 10.15 16.58 -14.82
N SER A 333 10.15 17.09 -16.06
CA SER A 333 10.66 18.43 -16.35
C SER A 333 9.86 19.54 -15.67
N TYR A 334 8.54 19.37 -15.54
CA TYR A 334 7.66 20.32 -14.85
C TYR A 334 8.08 20.49 -13.38
N PHE A 335 8.21 19.39 -12.64
CA PHE A 335 8.54 19.40 -11.21
C PHE A 335 10.03 19.61 -10.92
N VAL A 336 10.95 19.21 -11.80
CA VAL A 336 12.39 19.35 -11.58
C VAL A 336 12.88 20.77 -11.89
N ASN A 337 12.41 21.37 -12.98
CA ASN A 337 12.95 22.66 -13.42
C ASN A 337 12.31 23.85 -12.68
N GLY A 338 11.16 23.67 -12.02
CA GLY A 338 10.46 24.76 -11.30
C GLY A 338 10.13 25.97 -12.19
N THR A 339 10.20 25.82 -13.52
CA THR A 339 9.93 26.87 -14.51
C THR A 339 8.89 26.40 -15.51
N GLY A 340 7.75 25.91 -15.01
CA GLY A 340 6.50 26.02 -15.76
C GLY A 340 6.14 27.49 -15.92
N ALA A 341 6.91 28.22 -16.72
CA ALA A 341 6.73 29.62 -17.06
C ALA A 341 5.50 29.77 -17.96
N ALA A 342 4.32 29.64 -17.37
CA ALA A 342 3.23 30.55 -17.63
C ALA A 342 3.12 31.43 -16.38
N PRO A 343 3.08 32.77 -16.49
CA PRO A 343 2.85 33.69 -15.36
C PRO A 343 1.62 33.36 -14.50
N ASP A 344 0.76 32.49 -15.02
CA ASP A 344 -0.54 32.06 -14.53
C ASP A 344 -0.53 30.66 -13.89
N ALA A 345 0.62 29.97 -13.83
CA ALA A 345 0.78 28.71 -13.08
C ALA A 345 1.69 28.92 -11.86
N GLY A 346 1.11 28.85 -10.66
CA GLY A 346 1.81 28.99 -9.38
C GLY A 346 2.77 27.85 -9.04
N ALA A 347 3.72 27.53 -9.93
CA ALA A 347 4.67 26.44 -9.77
C ALA A 347 5.49 26.64 -8.49
N HIS A 348 5.28 25.76 -7.51
CA HIS A 348 6.06 25.76 -6.28
C HIS A 348 7.48 25.25 -6.58
N ARG A 349 8.49 25.86 -5.95
CA ARG A 349 9.89 25.47 -6.17
C ARG A 349 10.23 24.28 -5.27
N TRP A 350 9.98 23.08 -5.77
CA TRP A 350 10.28 21.84 -5.05
C TRP A 350 11.74 21.40 -5.21
N HIS A 351 12.30 20.83 -4.14
CA HIS A 351 13.48 19.98 -4.19
C HIS A 351 13.03 18.57 -4.61
N THR A 352 13.12 18.27 -5.90
CA THR A 352 12.50 17.06 -6.49
C THR A 352 13.49 15.90 -6.59
N GLY A 353 13.26 14.85 -5.81
CA GLY A 353 13.91 13.54 -5.97
C GLY A 353 13.11 12.63 -6.91
N TYR A 354 13.77 11.87 -7.78
CA TYR A 354 13.10 10.93 -8.70
C TYR A 354 14.04 9.83 -9.21
N VAL A 355 13.48 8.72 -9.70
CA VAL A 355 14.25 7.64 -10.34
C VAL A 355 14.28 7.88 -11.86
N ALA A 356 15.46 8.25 -12.38
CA ALA A 356 15.64 8.71 -13.76
C ALA A 356 15.68 7.61 -14.83
N GLY A 357 15.61 6.33 -14.44
CA GLY A 357 15.65 5.21 -15.37
C GLY A 357 14.56 5.33 -16.46
N SER A 358 14.96 5.38 -17.73
CA SER A 358 14.07 5.56 -18.89
C SER A 358 13.19 4.35 -19.22
N LYS A 359 13.13 3.37 -18.31
CA LYS A 359 12.39 2.12 -18.42
C LYS A 359 11.71 1.88 -17.07
N HIS A 360 10.45 2.27 -16.95
CA HIS A 360 9.56 1.90 -15.83
C HIS A 360 8.25 1.38 -16.42
N PHE A 361 7.55 0.49 -15.70
CA PHE A 361 6.21 0.07 -16.12
C PHE A 361 5.25 1.26 -16.02
N GLY A 362 4.51 1.53 -17.10
CA GLY A 362 3.66 2.72 -17.22
C GLY A 362 4.38 3.98 -17.75
N GLY A 363 5.72 4.04 -17.70
CA GLY A 363 6.54 5.14 -18.22
C GLY A 363 7.28 4.88 -19.54
N GLY A 364 6.94 3.78 -20.24
CA GLY A 364 7.59 3.41 -21.52
C GLY A 364 7.46 1.94 -21.90
N ILE A 365 7.16 1.05 -20.94
CA ILE A 365 6.86 -0.37 -21.22
C ILE A 365 5.40 -0.65 -20.92
N ASN A 366 4.65 -1.03 -21.96
CA ASN A 366 3.28 -1.50 -21.87
C ASN A 366 3.25 -3.00 -22.16
N LEU A 367 2.86 -3.78 -21.16
CA LEU A 367 2.73 -5.23 -21.30
C LEU A 367 1.36 -5.66 -21.83
N ARG A 368 0.43 -4.72 -22.07
CA ARG A 368 -0.91 -5.06 -22.57
C ARG A 368 -0.89 -5.41 -24.06
N PRO A 369 -1.76 -6.34 -24.50
CA PRO A 369 -1.96 -6.60 -25.92
C PRO A 369 -2.50 -5.36 -26.66
N ARG A 370 -2.11 -5.19 -27.93
CA ARG A 370 -2.69 -4.14 -28.80
C ARG A 370 -4.18 -4.41 -29.02
N LYS A 371 -5.03 -3.37 -28.91
CA LYS A 371 -6.48 -3.44 -29.10
C LYS A 371 -6.93 -3.94 -30.50
N ASN A 372 -6.05 -3.91 -31.51
CA ASN A 372 -6.40 -4.22 -32.91
C ASN A 372 -5.86 -5.55 -33.43
N GLY A 373 -5.61 -6.55 -32.56
CA GLY A 373 -5.29 -7.92 -32.99
C GLY A 373 -3.93 -8.14 -33.66
N GLY A 374 -3.07 -7.11 -33.74
CA GLY A 374 -1.72 -7.19 -34.29
C GLY A 374 -0.66 -7.46 -33.23
N GLY A 375 -0.51 -8.71 -32.81
CA GLY A 375 0.61 -9.18 -31.98
C GLY A 375 0.59 -8.79 -30.50
N ARG A 376 1.35 -9.55 -29.69
CA ARG A 376 1.63 -9.24 -28.28
C ARG A 376 2.80 -8.27 -28.22
N ASP A 377 2.60 -7.02 -27.76
CA ASP A 377 3.72 -6.08 -27.53
C ASP A 377 4.80 -6.69 -26.61
N LEU A 378 4.41 -7.64 -25.75
CA LEU A 378 5.29 -8.43 -24.88
C LEU A 378 6.48 -9.10 -25.58
N ASP A 379 6.29 -9.63 -26.80
CA ASP A 379 7.36 -10.35 -27.50
C ASP A 379 8.36 -9.38 -28.14
N ALA A 380 7.98 -8.11 -28.31
CA ALA A 380 8.80 -7.06 -28.89
C ALA A 380 9.59 -6.26 -27.84
N VAL A 381 9.23 -6.35 -26.55
CA VAL A 381 9.98 -5.69 -25.47
C VAL A 381 11.26 -6.48 -25.17
N PRO A 382 12.45 -5.87 -25.28
CA PRO A 382 13.69 -6.52 -24.90
C PRO A 382 13.64 -7.02 -23.45
N LYS A 383 14.03 -8.27 -23.21
CA LYS A 383 13.84 -8.93 -21.91
C LYS A 383 14.73 -8.36 -20.80
N ASP A 384 15.92 -7.86 -21.16
CA ASP A 384 16.76 -7.03 -20.28
C ASP A 384 16.03 -5.75 -19.85
N ALA A 385 15.27 -5.11 -20.76
CA ALA A 385 14.49 -3.92 -20.43
C ALA A 385 13.36 -4.22 -19.43
N VAL A 386 12.80 -5.43 -19.44
CA VAL A 386 11.80 -5.89 -18.46
C VAL A 386 12.41 -5.99 -17.07
N TYR A 387 13.62 -6.57 -16.95
CA TYR A 387 14.34 -6.68 -15.68
C TYR A 387 14.68 -5.33 -15.08
N GLU A 388 15.29 -4.45 -15.89
CA GLU A 388 15.63 -3.09 -15.51
C GLU A 388 14.40 -2.31 -15.06
N SER A 389 13.31 -2.43 -15.81
CA SER A 389 12.04 -1.79 -15.49
C SER A 389 11.42 -2.28 -14.19
N MET A 390 11.51 -3.57 -13.91
CA MET A 390 11.01 -4.11 -12.65
C MET A 390 11.78 -3.54 -11.46
N LEU A 391 13.11 -3.58 -11.51
CA LEU A 391 13.93 -3.09 -10.40
C LEU A 391 13.83 -1.58 -10.21
N ASN A 392 13.68 -0.80 -11.29
CA ASN A 392 13.41 0.63 -11.18
C ASN A 392 12.02 0.93 -10.61
N THR A 393 11.01 0.14 -11.00
CA THR A 393 9.64 0.25 -10.45
C THR A 393 9.63 -0.08 -8.95
N LEU A 394 10.32 -1.13 -8.53
CA LEU A 394 10.46 -1.49 -7.12
C LEU A 394 11.28 -0.46 -6.32
N LEU A 395 12.31 0.15 -6.92
CA LEU A 395 13.05 1.24 -6.29
C LEU A 395 12.16 2.46 -6.07
N GLU A 396 11.37 2.82 -7.08
CA GLU A 396 10.43 3.92 -7.01
C GLU A 396 9.37 3.69 -5.91
N LEU A 397 8.87 2.46 -5.77
CA LEU A 397 8.00 2.09 -4.66
C LEU A 397 8.71 2.25 -3.31
N ASP A 398 9.92 1.72 -3.15
CA ASP A 398 10.68 1.81 -1.89
C ASP A 398 10.88 3.27 -1.44
N MET A 399 11.24 4.13 -2.39
CA MET A 399 11.47 5.55 -2.14
C MET A 399 10.18 6.33 -1.88
N ALA A 400 9.13 6.07 -2.66
CA ALA A 400 7.82 6.69 -2.46
C ALA A 400 7.28 6.44 -1.05
N LEU A 401 7.59 5.27 -0.51
CA LEU A 401 7.14 4.81 0.79
C LEU A 401 7.86 5.47 1.98
N ASP A 402 9.01 6.12 1.78
CA ASP A 402 9.79 6.77 2.85
C ASP A 402 9.31 8.21 3.18
N CYS A 403 8.42 8.80 2.38
CA CYS A 403 7.88 10.14 2.63
C CYS A 403 6.80 10.18 3.72
N SER A 404 6.53 11.38 4.23
CA SER A 404 5.60 11.63 5.35
C SER A 404 4.19 12.03 4.92
N GLY A 405 3.99 12.29 3.63
CA GLY A 405 2.71 12.67 3.03
C GLY A 405 2.63 12.22 1.58
N PHE A 406 1.42 12.03 1.07
CA PHE A 406 1.19 11.36 -0.22
C PHE A 406 0.15 12.09 -1.07
N VAL A 407 0.47 12.33 -2.33
CA VAL A 407 -0.40 12.95 -3.32
C VAL A 407 -0.49 12.05 -4.54
N GLY A 408 -1.72 11.74 -4.97
CA GLY A 408 -1.95 10.88 -6.13
C GLY A 408 -3.42 10.86 -6.55
N SER A 409 -3.76 9.98 -7.48
CA SER A 409 -5.15 9.65 -7.78
C SER A 409 -5.38 8.16 -7.56
N ILE A 410 -6.31 7.82 -6.67
CA ILE A 410 -6.63 6.46 -6.25
C ILE A 410 -7.24 5.63 -7.38
N ASP A 411 -7.60 6.25 -8.50
CA ASP A 411 -7.99 5.55 -9.72
C ASP A 411 -6.82 4.79 -10.35
N SER A 412 -5.58 5.18 -10.04
CA SER A 412 -4.36 4.50 -10.47
C SER A 412 -4.04 3.28 -9.61
N HIS A 413 -3.81 2.13 -10.26
CA HIS A 413 -3.29 0.95 -9.57
C HIS A 413 -1.95 1.26 -8.89
N TRP A 414 -1.07 2.07 -9.49
CA TRP A 414 0.22 2.40 -8.89
C TRP A 414 0.07 3.20 -7.60
N VAL A 415 -0.82 4.21 -7.62
CA VAL A 415 -1.13 5.01 -6.44
C VAL A 415 -1.75 4.15 -5.34
N ARG A 416 -2.72 3.30 -5.68
CA ARG A 416 -3.31 2.34 -4.74
C ARG A 416 -2.26 1.46 -4.09
N LEU A 417 -1.33 0.92 -4.88
CA LEU A 417 -0.29 0.05 -4.33
C LEU A 417 0.63 0.78 -3.35
N ILE A 418 1.02 2.02 -3.65
CA ILE A 418 1.81 2.86 -2.73
C ILE A 418 1.03 3.11 -1.44
N ASP A 419 -0.25 3.47 -1.57
CA ASP A 419 -1.13 3.80 -0.46
C ASP A 419 -1.46 2.59 0.43
N GLU A 420 -1.65 1.42 -0.18
CA GLU A 420 -1.79 0.12 0.47
C GLU A 420 -0.51 -0.25 1.23
N MET A 421 0.66 -0.15 0.58
CA MET A 421 1.94 -0.51 1.16
C MET A 421 2.36 0.42 2.32
N ARG A 422 2.17 1.75 2.20
CA ARG A 422 2.51 2.69 3.28
C ARG A 422 1.70 2.42 4.56
N SER A 423 0.46 1.93 4.38
CA SER A 423 -0.48 1.66 5.47
C SER A 423 -0.17 0.38 6.22
N VAL A 424 0.75 -0.45 5.72
CA VAL A 424 1.12 -1.74 6.33
C VAL A 424 2.61 -1.79 6.67
N VAL A 425 3.51 -1.54 5.71
CA VAL A 425 4.95 -1.81 5.88
C VAL A 425 5.81 -0.60 6.22
N ARG A 426 5.21 0.59 6.35
CA ARG A 426 5.94 1.83 6.66
C ARG A 426 5.53 2.56 7.92
N CYS A 427 4.56 2.01 8.67
CA CYS A 427 4.06 2.72 9.86
C CYS A 427 3.50 4.11 9.51
N SER A 428 2.88 4.22 8.34
CA SER A 428 2.43 5.49 7.76
C SER A 428 0.95 5.42 7.38
N ALA A 429 0.14 4.60 8.06
CA ALA A 429 -1.30 4.57 7.81
C ALA A 429 -1.97 5.91 8.17
N ASP A 430 -1.50 6.57 9.21
CA ASP A 430 -1.94 7.90 9.67
C ASP A 430 -1.24 9.06 8.94
N ALA A 431 -0.33 8.77 8.01
CA ALA A 431 0.20 9.81 7.13
C ALA A 431 -0.92 10.36 6.22
N PRO A 432 -1.01 11.68 6.01
CA PRO A 432 -2.06 12.24 5.18
C PRO A 432 -1.87 11.84 3.72
N TYR A 433 -3.00 11.63 3.07
CA TYR A 433 -3.08 11.40 1.64
C TYR A 433 -4.07 12.40 1.05
N MET A 434 -3.68 13.07 -0.03
CA MET A 434 -4.55 13.94 -0.82
C MET A 434 -4.77 13.33 -2.19
N ASP A 435 -6.02 13.06 -2.51
CA ASP A 435 -6.38 12.68 -3.86
C ASP A 435 -6.49 13.92 -4.76
N VAL A 436 -6.12 13.79 -6.02
CA VAL A 436 -6.34 14.86 -7.00
C VAL A 436 -7.82 14.94 -7.39
N GLY A 437 -8.53 13.82 -7.41
CA GLY A 437 -9.95 13.73 -7.79
C GLY A 437 -10.95 13.99 -6.66
N TYR A 438 -10.50 14.06 -5.41
CA TYR A 438 -11.38 14.25 -4.24
C TYR A 438 -10.79 15.32 -3.31
N ASP A 439 -11.63 16.29 -2.91
CA ASP A 439 -11.24 17.30 -1.92
C ASP A 439 -11.24 16.75 -0.49
N ASP A 440 -12.13 15.78 -0.22
CA ASP A 440 -12.26 15.11 1.07
C ASP A 440 -11.85 13.63 0.96
N PRO A 441 -10.83 13.16 1.70
CA PRO A 441 -10.43 11.75 1.72
C PRO A 441 -11.56 10.79 2.13
N ARG A 442 -12.57 11.27 2.87
CA ARG A 442 -13.72 10.47 3.29
C ARG A 442 -14.65 10.13 2.13
N GLU A 443 -14.67 10.96 1.09
CA GLU A 443 -15.51 10.80 -0.11
C GLU A 443 -14.87 9.90 -1.17
N MET A 444 -13.61 9.51 -0.99
CA MET A 444 -12.89 8.67 -1.94
C MET A 444 -13.63 7.35 -2.17
N SER A 445 -14.09 7.13 -3.40
CA SER A 445 -14.69 5.86 -3.79
C SER A 445 -13.63 4.78 -3.82
N LEU A 446 -13.73 3.82 -2.89
CA LEU A 446 -12.81 2.70 -2.88
C LEU A 446 -13.23 1.53 -3.79
N HIS A 447 -14.30 1.71 -4.59
CA HIS A 447 -15.01 0.65 -5.33
C HIS A 447 -14.46 0.45 -6.74
N TRP A 448 -13.23 -0.06 -6.84
CA TRP A 448 -12.50 -0.26 -8.10
C TRP A 448 -12.24 -1.72 -8.50
#